data_AF-A0A3D2YYJ7-F1
#
_entry.id   AF-A0A3D2YYJ7-F1
#
_cell.length_a   1.000
_cell.length_b   1.000
_cell.length_c   1.000
_cell.angle_alpha   90.00
_cell.angle_beta   90.00
_cell.angle_gamma   90.00
#
_symmetry.space_group_name_H-M   'P 1'
#
loop_
_entity.id
_entity.type
_entity.pdbx_description
1 polymer ?
#
loop_
_entity_poly.entity_id
_entity_poly.type
_entity_poly.pdbx_seq_one_letter_code
_entity_poly.pdbx_strand_id
1 'polypeptide(L)'
;MQFWDRLDYLGVHAYFPLTDRQDASVAELERGWRTHLATIESLCARWNRPILFTEIGYRSIAGAAVQPWNFTVRAAVDMQEQADAYEALFRTFWGQDWFAGLFLWEWDADIGADENLTGDDDYTPQTKPAQQVLARWFEVGT
;
A
#
# COMPACT_ATOMS: atom_id res chain seq x y z
N MET A 1 10.38 12.09 -25.30
CA MET A 1 10.39 10.69 -25.77
C MET A 1 9.44 9.91 -24.90
N GLN A 2 8.46 9.23 -25.48
CA GLN A 2 7.59 8.30 -24.76
C GLN A 2 8.08 6.89 -25.09
N PHE A 3 8.33 6.06 -24.07
CA PHE A 3 8.86 4.69 -24.21
C PHE A 3 7.94 3.63 -23.57
N TRP A 4 6.79 4.07 -23.06
CA TRP A 4 5.82 3.24 -22.34
C TRP A 4 5.21 2.15 -23.22
N ASP A 5 5.14 2.37 -24.53
CA ASP A 5 4.72 1.40 -25.54
C ASP A 5 5.69 0.21 -25.65
N ARG A 6 6.94 0.35 -25.20
CA ARG A 6 7.98 -0.69 -25.23
C ARG A 6 8.08 -1.52 -23.95
N LEU A 7 7.30 -1.18 -22.92
CA LEU A 7 7.28 -1.90 -21.64
C LEU A 7 6.07 -2.82 -21.54
N ASP A 8 6.21 -3.88 -20.75
CA ASP A 8 5.11 -4.82 -20.47
C ASP A 8 4.14 -4.29 -19.41
N TYR A 9 4.66 -3.52 -18.44
CA TYR A 9 3.92 -2.93 -17.34
C TYR A 9 4.27 -1.45 -17.16
N LEU A 10 3.35 -0.68 -16.60
CA LEU A 10 3.64 0.65 -16.07
C LEU A 10 3.89 0.53 -14.56
N GLY A 11 5.14 0.76 -14.15
CA GLY A 11 5.54 0.74 -12.74
C GLY A 11 5.16 2.03 -12.01
N VAL A 12 4.62 1.90 -10.79
CA VAL A 12 4.26 3.05 -9.93
C VAL A 12 4.75 2.80 -8.50
N HIS A 13 5.46 3.76 -7.92
CA HIS A 13 5.70 3.82 -6.47
C HIS A 13 4.49 4.51 -5.84
N ALA A 14 3.58 3.74 -5.27
CA ALA A 14 2.21 4.16 -4.98
C ALA A 14 2.03 4.75 -3.57
N TYR A 15 2.98 5.58 -3.12
CA TYR A 15 2.92 6.29 -1.83
C TYR A 15 2.09 7.57 -1.93
N PHE A 16 0.80 7.44 -2.16
CA PHE A 16 -0.08 8.59 -2.26
C PHE A 16 -0.67 9.00 -0.90
N PRO A 17 -0.75 10.30 -0.57
CA PRO A 17 -1.56 10.75 0.57
C PRO A 17 -3.02 10.36 0.36
N LEU A 18 -3.64 9.74 1.37
CA LEU A 18 -5.05 9.35 1.33
C LEU A 18 -5.94 10.19 2.26
N THR A 19 -5.35 10.78 3.29
CA THR A 19 -6.05 11.53 4.32
C THR A 19 -5.13 12.57 4.96
N ASP A 20 -5.71 13.51 5.71
CA ASP A 20 -5.02 14.44 6.62
C ASP A 20 -5.26 14.09 8.10
N ARG A 21 -5.96 12.98 8.38
CA ARG A 21 -6.30 12.48 9.71
C ARG A 21 -5.37 11.34 10.15
N GLN A 22 -5.23 11.18 11.47
CA GLN A 22 -4.46 10.09 12.10
C GLN A 22 -5.32 8.90 12.55
N ASP A 23 -6.62 8.93 12.27
CA ASP A 23 -7.61 7.95 12.75
C ASP A 23 -8.61 7.61 11.63
N ALA A 24 -8.19 7.73 10.38
CA ALA A 24 -9.06 7.51 9.23
C ALA A 24 -9.49 6.05 9.15
N SER A 25 -10.79 5.82 9.05
CA SER A 25 -11.35 4.49 8.81
C SER A 25 -10.96 3.95 7.43
N VAL A 26 -11.01 2.63 7.25
CA VAL A 26 -10.84 1.97 5.92
C VAL A 26 -11.67 2.66 4.83
N ALA A 27 -12.94 2.99 5.10
CA ALA A 27 -13.81 3.65 4.14
C ALA A 27 -13.40 5.10 3.81
N GLU A 28 -12.73 5.80 4.74
CA GLU A 28 -12.11 7.10 4.46
C GLU A 28 -10.87 6.94 3.58
N LEU A 29 -10.04 5.94 3.84
CA LEU A 29 -8.85 5.64 3.05
C LEU A 29 -9.21 5.20 1.62
N GLU A 30 -10.22 4.36 1.44
CA GLU A 30 -10.79 4.00 0.13
C GLU A 30 -11.28 5.25 -0.64
N ARG A 31 -11.85 6.24 0.07
CA ARG A 31 -12.24 7.51 -0.56
C ARG A 31 -11.02 8.32 -1.00
N GLY A 32 -9.96 8.36 -0.18
CA GLY A 32 -8.68 8.98 -0.52
C GLY A 32 -8.06 8.41 -1.79
N TRP A 33 -8.21 7.10 -2.00
CA TRP A 33 -7.72 6.44 -3.20
C TRP A 33 -8.44 6.83 -4.50
N ARG A 34 -9.70 7.30 -4.46
CA ARG A 34 -10.52 7.50 -5.67
C ARG A 34 -9.88 8.40 -6.73
N THR A 35 -9.25 9.49 -6.30
CA THR A 35 -8.60 10.43 -7.23
C THR A 35 -7.37 9.80 -7.88
N HIS A 36 -6.59 9.05 -7.11
CA HIS A 36 -5.41 8.34 -7.60
C HIS A 36 -5.81 7.19 -8.52
N LEU A 37 -6.84 6.42 -8.16
CA LEU A 37 -7.43 5.36 -8.97
C LEU A 37 -7.82 5.87 -10.36
N ALA A 38 -8.59 6.96 -10.45
CA ALA A 38 -9.00 7.53 -11.72
C ALA A 38 -7.81 7.99 -12.59
N THR A 39 -6.76 8.50 -11.96
CA THR A 39 -5.53 8.92 -12.65
C THR A 39 -4.76 7.70 -13.19
N ILE A 40 -4.62 6.66 -12.38
CA ILE A 40 -3.92 5.42 -12.71
C ILE A 40 -4.69 4.66 -13.81
N GLU A 41 -6.01 4.56 -13.71
CA GLU A 41 -6.87 3.95 -14.72
C GLU A 41 -6.75 4.69 -16.07
N SER A 42 -6.75 6.02 -16.05
CA SER A 42 -6.54 6.84 -17.25
C SER A 42 -5.16 6.60 -17.88
N LEU A 43 -4.13 6.39 -17.06
CA LEU A 43 -2.78 6.06 -17.54
C LEU A 43 -2.76 4.67 -18.19
N CYS A 44 -3.37 3.67 -17.54
CA CYS A 44 -3.53 2.33 -18.09
C CYS A 44 -4.24 2.37 -19.44
N ALA A 45 -5.40 3.04 -19.52
CA ALA A 45 -6.19 3.14 -20.75
C ALA A 45 -5.43 3.86 -21.88
N ARG A 46 -4.65 4.90 -21.55
CA ARG A 46 -3.86 5.65 -22.53
C ARG A 46 -2.78 4.80 -23.20
N TRP A 47 -2.11 3.94 -22.43
CA TRP A 47 -0.97 3.16 -22.91
C TRP A 47 -1.33 1.73 -23.26
N ASN A 48 -2.52 1.28 -22.87
CA ASN A 48 -2.98 -0.10 -22.97
C ASN A 48 -1.95 -1.08 -22.36
N ARG A 49 -1.47 -0.74 -21.16
CA ARG A 49 -0.50 -1.52 -20.39
C ARG A 49 -0.99 -1.69 -18.95
N PRO A 50 -0.94 -2.90 -18.38
CA PRO A 50 -1.29 -3.13 -16.98
C PRO A 50 -0.43 -2.30 -16.02
N ILE A 51 -0.98 -1.98 -14.87
CA ILE A 51 -0.31 -1.23 -13.81
C ILE A 51 0.27 -2.21 -12.80
N LEU A 52 1.53 -2.03 -12.45
CA LEU A 52 2.20 -2.77 -11.39
C LEU A 52 2.69 -1.76 -10.35
N PHE A 53 2.25 -1.91 -9.10
CA PHE A 53 2.85 -1.12 -8.02
C PHE A 53 4.22 -1.70 -7.72
N THR A 54 5.27 -1.00 -8.13
CA THR A 54 6.66 -1.44 -7.94
C THR A 54 7.13 -1.22 -6.51
N GLU A 55 6.42 -0.37 -5.76
CA GLU A 55 6.64 -0.17 -4.34
C GLU A 55 5.36 0.42 -3.72
N ILE A 56 4.92 -0.16 -2.60
CA ILE A 56 3.88 0.41 -1.74
C ILE A 56 4.05 -0.09 -0.32
N GLY A 57 3.89 0.80 0.65
CA GLY A 57 4.00 0.44 2.06
C GLY A 57 3.42 1.51 2.96
N TYR A 58 3.12 1.11 4.18
CA TYR A 58 2.67 1.99 5.26
C TYR A 58 3.43 1.62 6.53
N ARG A 59 3.87 2.62 7.28
CA ARG A 59 4.44 2.41 8.61
C ARG A 59 3.35 2.11 9.61
N SER A 60 3.66 1.39 10.69
CA SER A 60 2.75 1.15 11.82
C SER A 60 2.72 2.33 12.79
N ILE A 61 2.30 3.50 12.30
CA ILE A 61 2.18 4.74 13.08
C ILE A 61 0.83 5.42 12.90
N ALA A 62 0.43 6.21 13.89
CA ALA A 62 -0.68 7.14 13.76
C ALA A 62 -0.43 8.15 12.61
N GLY A 63 -1.34 8.22 11.64
CA GLY A 63 -1.19 9.01 10.42
C GLY A 63 -0.38 8.33 9.31
N ALA A 64 -0.26 7.00 9.30
CA ALA A 64 0.46 6.23 8.30
C ALA A 64 0.07 6.58 6.85
N ALA A 65 -1.21 6.93 6.62
CA ALA A 65 -1.74 7.26 5.30
C ALA A 65 -1.69 8.76 4.94
N VAL A 66 -1.14 9.62 5.82
CA VAL A 66 -1.00 11.06 5.57
C VAL A 66 0.21 11.36 4.70
N GLN A 67 1.37 10.78 5.05
CA GLN A 67 2.60 10.90 4.27
C GLN A 67 3.28 9.52 4.18
N PRO A 68 2.70 8.55 3.45
CA PRO A 68 3.15 7.17 3.49
C PRO A 68 4.60 6.96 2.99
N TRP A 69 5.17 7.88 2.20
CA TRP A 69 6.58 7.85 1.78
C TRP A 69 7.57 8.34 2.86
N ASN A 70 7.08 8.97 3.93
CA ASN A 70 7.91 9.74 4.85
C ASN A 70 8.33 8.90 6.07
N PHE A 71 9.44 8.17 5.92
CA PHE A 71 10.06 7.40 6.99
C PHE A 71 10.60 8.24 8.16
N THR A 72 10.65 9.58 8.04
CA THR A 72 11.19 10.47 9.10
C THR A 72 10.15 10.93 10.11
N VAL A 73 8.85 10.70 9.85
CA VAL A 73 7.76 11.07 10.77
C VAL A 73 7.93 10.35 12.10
N ARG A 74 7.75 11.07 13.21
CA ARG A 74 7.69 10.51 14.55
C ARG A 74 6.27 10.64 15.07
N ALA A 75 5.63 9.53 15.32
CA ALA A 75 4.26 9.43 15.82
C ALA A 75 4.14 8.19 16.74
N ALA A 76 3.01 8.08 17.43
CA ALA A 76 2.74 6.88 18.23
C ALA A 76 2.59 5.66 17.32
N VAL A 77 2.98 4.49 17.81
CA VAL A 77 2.76 3.23 17.10
C VAL A 77 1.27 2.97 16.97
N ASP A 78 0.84 2.70 15.75
CA ASP A 78 -0.51 2.26 15.42
C ASP A 78 -0.43 1.15 14.37
N MET A 79 -0.40 -0.09 14.84
CA MET A 79 -0.37 -1.28 13.98
C MET A 79 -1.69 -1.54 13.27
N GLN A 80 -2.81 -1.03 13.82
CA GLN A 80 -4.12 -1.19 13.22
C GLN A 80 -4.28 -0.24 12.02
N GLU A 81 -3.77 0.98 12.10
CA GLU A 81 -3.81 1.92 10.96
C GLU A 81 -3.04 1.38 9.75
N GLN A 82 -1.89 0.72 9.96
CA GLN A 82 -1.18 0.02 8.88
C GLN A 82 -2.08 -1.04 8.21
N ALA A 83 -2.78 -1.85 9.01
CA ALA A 83 -3.68 -2.88 8.50
C ALA A 83 -4.87 -2.28 7.74
N ASP A 84 -5.45 -1.19 8.25
CA ASP A 84 -6.56 -0.49 7.63
C ASP A 84 -6.16 0.14 6.29
N ALA A 85 -4.95 0.69 6.19
CA ALA A 85 -4.40 1.23 4.95
C ALA A 85 -4.18 0.15 3.88
N TYR A 86 -3.69 -1.04 4.27
CA TYR A 86 -3.61 -2.18 3.36
C TYR A 86 -5.01 -2.68 2.95
N GLU A 87 -5.95 -2.82 3.88
CA GLU A 87 -7.31 -3.25 3.56
C GLU A 87 -7.97 -2.30 2.53
N ALA A 88 -7.81 -0.98 2.72
CA ALA A 88 -8.32 0.02 1.78
C ALA A 88 -7.65 -0.07 0.39
N LEU A 89 -6.35 -0.33 0.34
CA LEU A 89 -5.61 -0.58 -0.89
C LEU A 89 -6.19 -1.77 -1.65
N PHE A 90 -6.32 -2.93 -1.02
CA PHE A 90 -6.83 -4.13 -1.70
C PHE A 90 -8.28 -3.98 -2.16
N ARG A 91 -9.16 -3.43 -1.33
CA ARG A 91 -10.54 -3.14 -1.73
C ARG A 91 -10.65 -2.25 -2.96
N THR A 92 -9.69 -1.33 -3.13
CA THR A 92 -9.69 -0.40 -4.25
C THR A 92 -9.17 -1.05 -5.54
N PHE A 93 -8.06 -1.80 -5.47
CA PHE A 93 -7.32 -2.22 -6.66
C PHE A 93 -7.41 -3.72 -7.00
N TRP A 94 -7.65 -4.60 -6.03
CA TRP A 94 -7.51 -6.05 -6.25
C TRP A 94 -8.50 -6.63 -7.26
N GLY A 95 -9.68 -6.00 -7.39
CA GLY A 95 -10.70 -6.39 -8.37
C GLY A 95 -10.58 -5.69 -9.73
N GLN A 96 -9.53 -4.91 -9.98
CA GLN A 96 -9.34 -4.21 -11.25
C GLN A 96 -8.59 -5.10 -12.23
N ASP A 97 -9.20 -5.44 -13.37
CA ASP A 97 -8.60 -6.34 -14.38
C ASP A 97 -7.26 -5.85 -14.94
N TRP A 98 -7.01 -4.54 -14.87
CA TRP A 98 -5.76 -3.92 -15.34
C TRP A 98 -4.66 -3.85 -14.28
N PHE A 99 -4.96 -4.21 -13.03
CA PHE A 99 -4.01 -4.18 -11.94
C PHE A 99 -3.25 -5.50 -11.86
N ALA A 100 -1.95 -5.43 -12.14
CA ALA A 100 -1.06 -6.60 -12.21
C ALA A 100 -0.54 -7.04 -10.83
N GLY A 101 -0.85 -6.29 -9.77
CA GLY A 101 -0.39 -6.56 -8.41
C GLY A 101 0.59 -5.51 -7.89
N LEU A 102 1.34 -5.90 -6.85
CA LEU A 102 2.17 -4.99 -6.08
C LEU A 102 3.43 -5.67 -5.51
N PHE A 103 4.44 -4.86 -5.22
CA PHE A 103 5.56 -5.19 -4.35
C PHE A 103 5.47 -4.37 -3.06
N LEU A 104 5.46 -5.06 -1.93
CA LEU A 104 5.40 -4.45 -0.61
C LEU A 104 6.74 -3.86 -0.23
N TRP A 105 6.72 -2.66 0.34
CA TRP A 105 7.81 -2.14 1.15
C TRP A 105 7.42 -2.25 2.62
N GLU A 106 8.08 -3.08 3.42
CA GLU A 106 9.04 -4.10 2.98
C GLU A 106 8.88 -5.37 3.80
N TRP A 107 9.70 -6.37 3.50
CA TRP A 107 9.77 -7.60 4.28
C TRP A 107 11.21 -7.79 4.72
N ASP A 108 11.43 -7.77 6.02
CA ASP A 108 12.75 -7.87 6.63
C ASP A 108 13.31 -9.28 6.46
N ALA A 109 14.58 -9.33 6.05
CA ALA A 109 15.31 -10.58 5.94
C ALA A 109 15.62 -11.20 7.31
N ASP A 110 15.71 -10.37 8.36
CA ASP A 110 15.98 -10.76 9.73
C ASP A 110 15.25 -9.80 10.68
N ILE A 111 14.29 -10.32 11.44
CA ILE A 111 13.51 -9.55 12.44
C ILE A 111 14.16 -9.57 13.84
N GLY A 112 15.37 -10.12 13.95
CA GLY A 112 16.14 -10.17 15.19
C GLY A 112 15.50 -11.05 16.27
N ALA A 113 15.86 -10.80 17.53
CA ALA A 113 15.44 -11.62 18.66
C ALA A 113 14.03 -11.29 19.19
N ASP A 114 13.48 -10.12 18.88
CA ASP A 114 12.09 -9.78 19.17
C ASP A 114 11.20 -10.14 17.98
N GLU A 115 10.86 -11.43 17.92
CA GLU A 115 10.04 -11.97 16.84
C GLU A 115 8.63 -11.37 16.78
N ASN A 116 8.18 -10.65 17.81
CA ASN A 116 6.83 -10.08 17.85
C ASN A 116 6.77 -8.63 17.36
N LEU A 117 7.93 -7.98 17.17
CA LEU A 117 8.03 -6.57 16.75
C LEU A 117 7.08 -5.65 17.55
N THR A 118 7.00 -5.88 18.87
CA THR A 118 6.02 -5.16 19.71
C THR A 118 6.45 -3.70 19.85
N GLY A 119 5.68 -2.78 19.29
CA GLY A 119 6.04 -1.36 19.26
C GLY A 119 6.93 -0.97 18.09
N ASP A 120 7.10 -1.85 17.10
CA ASP A 120 7.77 -1.49 15.85
C ASP A 120 6.92 -0.47 15.06
N ASP A 121 7.58 0.59 14.62
CA ASP A 121 6.97 1.73 13.92
C ASP A 121 7.34 1.76 12.43
N ASP A 122 7.96 0.70 11.92
CA ASP A 122 8.49 0.62 10.57
C ASP A 122 7.49 0.02 9.56
N TYR A 123 7.90 -0.06 8.31
CA TYR A 123 7.08 -0.46 7.16
C TYR A 123 6.71 -1.95 7.13
N THR A 124 7.53 -2.82 7.72
CA THR A 124 7.28 -4.25 7.65
C THR A 124 5.88 -4.58 8.19
N PRO A 125 5.09 -5.41 7.49
CA PRO A 125 3.82 -5.90 8.02
C PRO A 125 4.02 -7.14 8.91
N GLN A 126 5.24 -7.71 8.96
CA GLN A 126 5.55 -8.93 9.69
C GLN A 126 5.09 -8.83 11.14
N THR A 127 4.47 -9.91 11.62
CA THR A 127 3.96 -10.09 12.99
C THR A 127 2.97 -9.03 13.46
N LYS A 128 2.50 -8.15 12.56
CA LYS A 128 1.48 -7.12 12.79
C LYS A 128 0.13 -7.57 12.21
N PRO A 129 -1.00 -6.92 12.58
CA PRO A 129 -2.30 -7.20 11.98
C PRO A 129 -2.31 -7.05 10.45
N ALA A 130 -1.46 -6.18 9.90
CA ALA A 130 -1.28 -6.01 8.45
C ALA A 130 -0.90 -7.32 7.75
N GLN A 131 -0.06 -8.18 8.34
CA GLN A 131 0.28 -9.48 7.74
C GLN A 131 -0.97 -10.36 7.53
N GLN A 132 -1.93 -10.32 8.46
CA GLN A 132 -3.18 -11.08 8.33
C GLN A 132 -4.05 -10.54 7.20
N VAL A 133 -4.08 -9.21 7.02
CA VAL A 133 -4.75 -8.59 5.88
C VAL A 133 -4.14 -9.08 4.57
N LEU A 134 -2.81 -9.02 4.46
CA LEU A 134 -2.08 -9.49 3.29
C LEU A 134 -2.38 -10.96 2.99
N ALA A 135 -2.26 -11.83 4.00
CA ALA A 135 -2.54 -13.26 3.84
C ALA A 135 -3.93 -13.52 3.26
N ARG A 136 -4.98 -12.89 3.80
CA ARG A 136 -6.35 -13.05 3.29
C ARG A 136 -6.49 -12.65 1.82
N TRP A 137 -5.93 -11.51 1.42
CA TRP A 137 -6.10 -11.01 0.05
C TRP A 137 -5.30 -11.81 -0.97
N PHE A 138 -4.12 -12.31 -0.60
CA PHE A 138 -3.32 -13.18 -1.47
C PHE A 138 -3.83 -14.63 -1.52
N GLU A 139 -4.52 -15.12 -0.49
CA GLU A 139 -5.16 -16.45 -0.50
C GLU A 139 -6.41 -16.50 -1.40
N VAL A 140 -7.17 -15.42 -1.50
CA VAL A 140 -8.43 -15.37 -2.29
C VAL A 140 -8.17 -15.38 -3.81
N GLY A 141 -6.92 -15.30 -4.25
CA GLY A 141 -6.52 -15.24 -5.66
C GLY A 141 -6.20 -16.57 -6.37
N THR A 142 -6.50 -17.73 -5.78
CA THR A 142 -6.33 -19.06 -6.42
C THR A 142 -7.63 -19.67 -6.94
#